data_AF-A0A165ZYW8-F1
#
_entry.id   AF-A0A165ZYW8-F1
#
_cell.length_a   1.000
_cell.length_b   1.000
_cell.length_c   1.000
_cell.angle_alpha   90.00
_cell.angle_beta   90.00
_cell.angle_gamma   90.00
#
_symmetry.space_group_name_H-M   'P 1'
#
loop_
_entity.id
_entity.type
_entity.pdbx_description
1 polymer ?
#
loop_
_entity_poly.entity_id
_entity_poly.type
_entity_poly.pdbx_seq_one_letter_code
_entity_poly.pdbx_strand_id
1 'polypeptide(L)' 'MPFGIGAANCLGKHLATMSMKMVFAAIVLNFDITPASETNDKSMRIREAFSIFPASGKISLVFTPV' A
#
# COMPACT_ATOMS: atom_id res chain seq x y z
N MET A 1 8.28 5.12 -12.81
CA MET A 1 8.42 3.65 -12.93
C MET A 1 8.94 3.08 -11.61
N PRO A 2 8.13 2.35 -10.82
CA PRO A 2 8.44 2.05 -9.40
C PRO A 2 9.56 1.04 -9.16
N PHE A 3 9.91 0.23 -10.17
CA PHE A 3 10.94 -0.81 -10.05
C PHE A 3 12.18 -0.56 -10.94
N GLY A 4 12.32 0.64 -11.51
CA GLY A 4 13.39 0.94 -12.48
C GLY A 4 13.24 0.21 -13.83
N ILE A 5 14.11 0.54 -14.80
CA ILE A 5 14.16 -0.01 -16.17
C ILE A 5 15.58 -0.53 -16.44
N GLY A 6 15.70 -1.60 -17.23
CA GLY A 6 17.00 -2.11 -17.69
C GLY A 6 17.69 -3.08 -16.73
N ALA A 7 19.00 -3.23 -16.88
CA ALA A 7 19.81 -4.23 -16.16
C ALA A 7 19.92 -3.97 -14.65
N ALA A 8 19.81 -2.71 -14.23
CA ALA A 8 19.83 -2.30 -12.81
C ALA A 8 18.41 -2.05 -12.27
N ASN A 9 17.41 -2.78 -12.76
CA ASN A 9 16.06 -2.73 -12.19
C ASN A 9 16.03 -3.47 -10.83
N CYS A 10 14.92 -3.32 -10.11
CA CYS A 10 14.70 -4.05 -8.87
C CYS A 10 14.66 -5.57 -9.15
N LEU A 11 15.69 -6.29 -8.69
CA LEU A 11 15.75 -7.75 -8.76
C LEU A 11 14.50 -8.42 -8.15
N GLY A 12 13.94 -7.80 -7.11
CA GLY A 12 12.74 -8.26 -6.40
C GLY A 12 11.41 -7.93 -7.10
N LYS A 13 11.39 -7.31 -8.28
CA LYS A 13 10.15 -6.86 -8.95
C LYS A 13 9.10 -7.96 -9.07
N HIS A 14 9.49 -9.15 -9.49
CA HIS A 14 8.56 -10.27 -9.69
C HIS A 14 8.01 -10.77 -8.36
N LEU A 15 8.88 -10.94 -7.36
CA LEU A 15 8.47 -11.36 -6.02
C LEU A 15 7.54 -10.34 -5.37
N ALA A 16 7.89 -9.05 -5.40
CA ALA A 16 7.08 -7.97 -4.84
C ALA A 16 5.70 -7.87 -5.53
N THR A 17 5.66 -8.05 -6.85
CA THR A 17 4.39 -8.03 -7.60
C THR A 17 3.51 -9.22 -7.23
N MET A 18 4.10 -10.42 -7.11
CA MET A 18 3.36 -11.63 -6.76
C MET A 18 2.83 -11.58 -5.33
N SER A 19 3.68 -11.21 -4.36
CA SER A 19 3.27 -11.11 -2.96
C SER A 19 2.17 -10.09 -2.77
N MET A 20 2.29 -8.92 -3.41
CA MET A 20 1.29 -7.87 -3.31
C MET A 20 -0.05 -8.28 -3.91
N LYS A 21 -0.05 -8.96 -5.06
CA LYS A 21 -1.28 -9.53 -5.65
C LYS A 21 -1.92 -10.59 -4.76
N MET A 22 -1.14 -11.48 -4.16
CA MET A 22 -1.66 -12.52 -3.26
C MET A 22 -2.31 -11.91 -2.03
N VAL A 23 -1.64 -10.96 -1.39
CA VAL A 23 -2.18 -10.26 -0.21
C VAL A 23 -3.45 -9.50 -0.57
N PHE A 24 -3.46 -8.76 -1.69
CA PHE A 24 -4.67 -8.06 -2.12
C PHE A 24 -5.82 -9.00 -2.45
N ALA A 25 -5.56 -10.11 -3.14
CA ALA A 25 -6.60 -11.10 -3.42
C ALA A 25 -7.19 -11.67 -2.13
N ALA A 26 -6.35 -12.03 -1.16
CA ALA A 26 -6.81 -12.54 0.14
C ALA A 26 -7.66 -11.51 0.90
N ILE A 27 -7.30 -10.23 0.85
CA ILE A 27 -8.06 -9.19 1.54
C ILE A 27 -9.39 -8.92 0.82
N VAL A 28 -9.36 -8.62 -0.48
CA VAL A 28 -10.54 -8.19 -1.24
C VAL A 28 -11.60 -9.29 -1.35
N LEU A 29 -11.19 -10.57 -1.36
CA LEU A 29 -12.14 -11.69 -1.42
C LEU A 29 -12.82 -11.98 -0.08
N ASN A 30 -12.28 -11.50 1.04
CA ASN A 30 -12.78 -11.87 2.38
C ASN A 30 -13.21 -10.67 3.23
N PHE A 31 -12.83 -9.45 2.87
CA PHE A 31 -13.11 -8.25 3.67
C PHE A 31 -13.54 -7.07 2.80
N ASP A 32 -14.56 -6.35 3.27
CA ASP A 32 -14.82 -4.98 2.89
C ASP A 32 -13.95 -4.03 3.75
N ILE A 33 -13.27 -3.08 3.11
CA ILE A 33 -12.29 -2.21 3.76
C ILE A 33 -12.79 -0.77 3.72
N THR A 34 -12.95 -0.17 4.89
CA THR A 34 -13.32 1.25 5.00
C THR A 34 -12.26 2.05 5.77
N PRO A 35 -12.03 3.32 5.40
CA PRO A 35 -11.14 4.19 6.17
C PRO A 35 -11.77 4.54 7.51
N ALA A 36 -10.98 4.48 8.59
CA ALA A 36 -11.39 5.07 9.86
C ALA A 36 -11.52 6.60 9.72
N SER A 37 -12.31 7.24 10.58
CA SER A 37 -12.53 8.71 10.56
C SER A 37 -11.24 9.54 10.67
N GLU A 38 -10.18 8.97 11.24
CA GLU A 38 -8.85 9.58 11.36
C GLU A 38 -8.04 9.55 10.06
N THR A 39 -8.35 8.63 9.15
CA THR A 39 -7.71 8.47 7.85
C THR A 39 -8.42 9.36 6.83
N ASN A 40 -7.90 10.58 6.62
CA ASN A 40 -8.47 11.60 5.77
C ASN A 40 -7.42 12.17 4.80
N ASP A 41 -7.85 12.99 3.83
CA ASP A 41 -6.95 13.54 2.81
C ASP A 41 -5.81 14.39 3.38
N LYS A 42 -5.99 14.99 4.55
CA LYS A 42 -4.95 15.78 5.21
C LYS A 42 -3.91 14.87 5.86
N SER A 43 -4.33 13.77 6.50
CA SER A 43 -3.44 12.80 7.14
C SER A 43 -2.69 11.92 6.13
N MET A 44 -3.26 11.72 4.93
CA MET A 44 -2.68 10.94 3.83
C MET A 44 -1.85 11.75 2.84
N ARG A 45 -1.61 13.06 3.09
CA ARG A 45 -0.71 13.86 2.23
C ARG A 45 0.67 13.22 2.16
N ILE A 46 1.20 13.13 0.94
CA ILE A 46 2.52 12.57 0.69
C ILE A 46 3.58 13.43 1.35
N ARG A 47 4.43 12.79 2.16
CA ARG A 47 5.69 13.35 2.64
C ARG A 47 6.83 12.51 2.12
N GLU A 48 7.82 13.19 1.58
CA GLU A 48 9.02 12.57 1.05
C GLU A 48 10.12 12.57 2.13
N ALA A 49 10.68 11.38 2.36
CA ALA A 49 11.90 11.18 3.13
C ALA A 49 12.83 10.28 2.29
N PHE A 50 13.39 9.22 2.87
CA PHE A 50 14.05 8.15 2.08
C PHE A 50 13.04 7.32 1.24
N SER A 51 11.78 7.29 1.67
CA SER A 51 10.64 6.69 0.94
C SER A 51 9.42 7.60 1.11
N ILE A 52 8.35 7.31 0.37
CA ILE A 52 7.07 8.02 0.45
C ILE A 52 6.33 7.55 1.71
N PHE A 53 6.00 8.48 2.60
CA PHE A 53 5.20 8.22 3.80
C PHE A 53 3.97 9.13 3.84
N PRO A 54 2.87 8.70 4.48
CA PRO A 54 1.74 9.58 4.78
C PRO A 54 2.13 10.62 5.84
N ALA A 55 1.55 11.82 5.76
CA ALA A 55 1.84 12.94 6.67
C ALA A 55 1.61 12.60 8.15
N SER A 56 0.64 11.74 8.45
CA SER A 56 0.32 11.30 9.81
C SER A 56 1.18 10.12 10.31
N GLY A 57 1.97 9.47 9.44
CA GLY A 57 2.76 8.28 9.78
C GLY A 57 1.96 7.05 10.21
N LYS A 58 0.62 7.11 10.19
CA LYS A 58 -0.31 6.05 10.59
C LYS A 58 -1.48 6.01 9.62
N ILE A 59 -2.00 4.80 9.39
CA ILE A 59 -3.19 4.55 8.57
C ILE A 59 -4.07 3.57 9.35
N SER A 60 -5.27 3.99 9.71
CA SER A 60 -6.25 3.16 10.43
C SER A 60 -7.35 2.74 9.46
N LEU A 61 -7.57 1.43 9.32
CA LEU A 61 -8.55 0.81 8.42
C LEU A 61 -9.46 -0.12 9.23
N VAL A 62 -10.73 -0.18 8.84
CA VAL A 62 -11.72 -1.10 9.40
C VAL A 62 -11.99 -2.20 8.38
N PHE A 63 -11.86 -3.45 8.82
CA PHE A 63 -12.09 -4.63 8.00
C PHE A 63 -13.39 -5.31 8.45
N THR A 64 -14.35 -5.44 7.54
CA THR A 64 -15.61 -6.13 7.79
C THR A 64 -15.66 -7.39 6.93
N PRO A 65 -15.82 -8.59 7.51
CA PRO A 65 -15.86 -9.82 6.71
C PRO A 65 -17.07 -9.82 5.77
N VAL A 66 -16.86 -10.31 4.55
CA VAL A 66 -17.90 -10.44 3.49
C VAL A 66 -18.57 -11.81 3.53
#